data_AF-A0A841FLL9-F1
#
_entry.id   AF-A0A841FLL9-F1
#
_cell.length_a   1.000
_cell.length_b   1.000
_cell.length_c   1.000
_cell.angle_alpha   90.00
_cell.angle_beta   90.00
_cell.angle_gamma   90.00
#
_symmetry.space_group_name_H-M   'P 1'
#
loop_
_entity.id
_entity.type
_entity.pdbx_description
1 polymer ?
#
loop_
_entity_poly.entity_id
_entity_poly.type
_entity_poly.pdbx_seq_one_letter_code
_entity_poly.pdbx_strand_id
1 'polypeptide(L)'
;MTDEQAGSSPDPGAEWWTTTEVAAYLHVHISTVSGYRRREQMPAPDQTIGRTHVWQPNRIIEWHEKRPRPGTGGRPTHKPKDASDGETAEATS
;
A
#
# COMPACT_ATOMS: atom_id res chain seq x y z
N MET A 1 17.64 21.23 -2.75
CA MET A 1 16.38 20.53 -3.06
C MET A 1 16.79 19.19 -3.65
N THR A 2 17.07 18.24 -2.77
CA THR A 2 17.72 16.97 -3.12
C THR A 2 16.66 15.99 -3.59
N ASP A 3 16.51 15.86 -4.91
CA ASP A 3 15.77 14.76 -5.52
C ASP A 3 16.75 13.60 -5.75
N GLU A 4 17.17 12.96 -4.65
CA GLU A 4 17.96 11.72 -4.66
C GLU A 4 17.18 10.68 -3.86
N GLN A 5 16.05 10.23 -4.38
CA GLN A 5 15.44 8.99 -3.92
C GLN A 5 15.19 8.11 -5.14
N ALA A 6 16.28 7.67 -5.74
CA ALA A 6 16.32 6.66 -6.78
C ALA A 6 16.76 5.33 -6.16
N GLY A 7 15.90 4.31 -6.20
CA GLY A 7 16.36 2.92 -6.36
C GLY A 7 16.28 1.96 -5.18
N SER A 8 15.79 2.34 -4.00
CA SER A 8 15.52 1.38 -2.93
C SER A 8 14.03 1.09 -2.82
N SER A 9 13.67 -0.18 -2.62
CA SER A 9 12.29 -0.59 -2.34
C SER A 9 11.63 0.38 -1.35
N PRO A 10 10.41 0.87 -1.63
CA PRO A 10 9.78 1.87 -0.78
C PRO A 10 9.54 1.31 0.61
N ASP A 11 9.71 2.15 1.62
CA ASP A 11 9.51 1.74 3.01
C ASP A 11 8.01 1.48 3.25
N PRO A 12 7.60 0.26 3.67
CA PRO A 12 6.20 -0.04 3.94
C PRO A 12 5.66 0.63 5.21
N GLY A 13 6.51 1.19 6.06
CA GLY A 13 6.15 2.00 7.22
C GLY A 13 6.10 3.51 6.93
N ALA A 14 6.30 3.93 5.66
CA ALA A 14 6.13 5.32 5.26
C ALA A 14 4.68 5.78 5.49
N GLU A 15 4.49 7.07 5.74
CA GLU A 15 3.13 7.61 5.90
C GLU A 15 2.42 7.73 4.54
N TRP A 16 3.18 8.08 3.49
CA TRP A 16 2.66 8.35 2.15
C TRP A 16 3.58 7.78 1.09
N TRP A 17 3.01 7.04 0.14
CA TRP A 17 3.67 6.62 -1.09
C TRP A 17 3.25 7.46 -2.27
N THR A 18 4.22 7.94 -3.02
CA THR A 18 4.06 8.58 -4.33
C THR A 18 3.83 7.54 -5.43
N THR A 19 3.49 8.01 -6.64
CA THR A 19 3.30 7.11 -7.80
C THR A 19 4.56 6.30 -8.12
N THR A 20 5.74 6.86 -7.89
CA THR A 20 7.04 6.19 -8.10
C THR A 20 7.25 5.05 -7.10
N GLU A 21 6.94 5.29 -5.83
CA GLU A 21 7.04 4.28 -4.77
C GLU A 21 6.04 3.14 -4.99
N VAL A 22 4.78 3.46 -5.30
CA VAL A 22 3.78 2.45 -5.67
C VAL A 22 4.26 1.59 -6.85
N ALA A 23 4.86 2.22 -7.87
CA ALA A 23 5.40 1.52 -9.02
C ALA A 23 6.56 0.58 -8.63
N ALA A 24 7.47 1.06 -7.78
CA ALA A 24 8.58 0.27 -7.26
C ALA A 24 8.12 -0.93 -6.41
N TYR A 25 7.12 -0.74 -5.53
CA TYR A 25 6.54 -1.81 -4.71
C TYR A 25 5.86 -2.89 -5.58
N LEU A 26 5.08 -2.46 -6.58
CA LEU A 26 4.38 -3.37 -7.48
C LEU A 26 5.28 -3.99 -8.55
N HIS A 27 6.55 -3.56 -8.64
CA HIS A 27 7.48 -3.90 -9.71
C HIS A 27 6.90 -3.64 -11.12
N VAL A 28 6.21 -2.51 -11.28
CA VAL A 28 5.63 -2.08 -12.57
C VAL A 28 6.16 -0.69 -12.96
N HIS A 29 5.90 -0.27 -14.20
CA HIS A 29 6.23 1.07 -14.64
C HIS A 29 5.27 2.13 -14.04
N ILE A 30 5.74 3.35 -13.81
CA ILE A 30 4.93 4.50 -13.33
C ILE A 30 3.73 4.75 -14.25
N SER A 31 3.93 4.58 -15.56
CA SER A 31 2.86 4.69 -16.57
C SER A 31 1.76 3.63 -16.37
N THR A 32 2.10 2.44 -15.89
CA THR A 32 1.14 1.37 -15.57
C THR A 32 0.30 1.75 -14.36
N VAL A 33 0.90 2.33 -13.33
CA VAL A 33 0.18 2.87 -12.17
C VAL A 33 -0.80 3.96 -12.61
N SER A 34 -0.34 4.90 -13.44
CA SER A 34 -1.23 5.92 -14.04
C SER A 34 -2.37 5.31 -14.85
N GLY A 35 -2.11 4.22 -15.58
CA GLY A 35 -3.11 3.45 -16.30
C GLY A 35 -4.14 2.78 -15.39
N TYR A 36 -3.71 2.15 -14.29
CA TYR A 36 -4.61 1.57 -13.30
C TYR A 36 -5.51 2.61 -12.67
N ARG A 37 -4.97 3.80 -12.36
CA ARG A 37 -5.75 4.90 -11.81
C ARG A 37 -6.83 5.36 -12.79
N ARG A 38 -6.46 5.60 -14.06
CA ARG A 38 -7.41 6.02 -15.10
C ARG A 38 -8.52 5.00 -15.37
N ARG A 39 -8.24 3.72 -15.12
CA ARG A 39 -9.18 2.62 -15.28
C ARG A 39 -9.89 2.25 -13.97
N GLU A 40 -9.69 3.03 -12.91
CA GLU A 40 -10.29 2.81 -11.58
C GLU A 40 -9.99 1.40 -11.02
N GLN A 41 -8.89 0.78 -11.49
CA GLN A 41 -8.46 -0.55 -11.07
C GLN A 41 -7.62 -0.52 -9.79
N MET A 42 -7.19 0.67 -9.37
CA MET A 42 -6.48 0.92 -8.12
C MET A 42 -7.30 1.88 -7.26
N PRO A 43 -7.11 1.84 -5.92
CA PRO A 43 -7.68 2.82 -5.02
C PRO A 43 -7.40 4.27 -5.45
N ALA A 44 -8.38 5.14 -5.22
CA ALA A 44 -8.20 6.58 -5.34
C ALA A 44 -7.05 7.06 -4.43
N PRO A 45 -6.32 8.11 -4.83
CA PRO A 45 -5.31 8.71 -3.97
C PRO A 45 -5.95 9.24 -2.69
N ASP A 46 -5.37 8.89 -1.54
CA ASP A 46 -5.85 9.36 -0.25
C ASP A 46 -5.55 10.85 -0.07
N GLN A 47 -4.42 11.32 -0.61
CA GLN A 47 -4.06 12.72 -0.56
C GLN A 47 -3.34 13.17 -1.84
N THR A 48 -3.36 14.48 -2.08
CA THR A 48 -2.59 15.11 -3.15
C THR A 48 -1.68 16.16 -2.54
N ILE A 49 -0.38 15.89 -2.55
CA ILE A 49 0.65 16.83 -2.07
C ILE A 49 1.08 17.66 -3.29
N GLY A 50 0.57 18.88 -3.38
CA GLY A 50 0.77 19.77 -4.51
C GLY A 50 0.13 19.22 -5.79
N ARG A 51 0.95 18.68 -6.70
CA ARG A 51 0.49 18.02 -7.94
C ARG A 51 0.71 16.50 -7.92
N THR A 52 1.37 16.00 -6.88
CA THR A 52 1.72 14.59 -6.72
C THR A 52 0.62 13.90 -5.94
N HIS A 53 0.13 12.81 -6.50
CA HIS A 53 -0.87 11.99 -5.82
C HIS A 53 -0.14 10.97 -4.95
N VAL A 54 -0.63 10.85 -3.73
CA VAL A 54 -0.08 9.93 -2.73
C VAL A 54 -1.15 9.01 -2.18
N TRP A 55 -0.71 7.83 -1.79
CA TRP A 55 -1.54 6.77 -1.22
C TRP A 55 -0.93 6.33 0.10
N GLN A 56 -1.78 5.85 1.00
CA GLN A 56 -1.27 5.13 2.16
C GLN A 56 -0.67 3.78 1.72
N PRO A 57 0.51 3.39 2.22
CA PRO A 57 1.12 2.10 1.86
C PRO A 57 0.20 0.92 2.18
N ASN A 58 -0.43 0.93 3.36
CA ASN A 58 -1.39 -0.09 3.78
C ASN A 58 -2.51 -0.29 2.76
N ARG A 59 -3.05 0.80 2.21
CA ARG A 59 -4.12 0.75 1.20
C ARG A 59 -3.67 0.06 -0.09
N ILE A 60 -2.45 0.35 -0.53
CA ILE A 60 -1.86 -0.26 -1.74
C ILE A 60 -1.54 -1.73 -1.49
N ILE A 61 -0.99 -2.07 -0.33
CA ILE A 61 -0.67 -3.44 0.07
C ILE A 61 -1.95 -4.28 0.13
N GLU A 62 -2.97 -3.82 0.87
CA GLU A 62 -4.26 -4.50 0.97
C GLU A 62 -4.93 -4.67 -0.40
N TRP A 63 -4.90 -3.64 -1.25
CA TRP A 63 -5.42 -3.75 -2.61
C TRP A 63 -4.64 -4.78 -3.44
N HIS A 64 -3.31 -4.79 -3.32
CA HIS A 64 -2.46 -5.75 -4.04
C HIS A 64 -2.74 -7.19 -3.61
N GLU A 65 -2.97 -7.42 -2.32
CA GLU A 65 -3.34 -8.72 -1.75
C GLU A 65 -4.75 -9.16 -2.14
N LYS A 66 -5.72 -8.23 -2.12
CA LYS A 66 -7.14 -8.49 -2.47
C LYS A 66 -7.37 -8.60 -3.98
N ARG A 67 -6.41 -8.17 -4.82
CA ARG A 67 -6.55 -8.18 -6.27
C ARG A 67 -6.82 -9.61 -6.76
N PRO A 68 -7.97 -9.90 -7.39
CA PRO A 68 -8.23 -11.21 -7.96
C PRO A 68 -7.25 -11.46 -9.11
N ARG A 69 -6.18 -12.21 -8.83
CA ARG A 69 -5.27 -12.69 -9.85
C ARG A 69 -6.00 -13.80 -10.61
N PRO A 70 -6.30 -13.66 -11.92
CA PRO A 70 -6.84 -14.76 -12.71
C PRO A 70 -5.81 -15.90 -12.70
N GLY A 71 -6.00 -16.88 -11.82
CA GLY A 71 -5.10 -18.03 -11.62
C GLY A 71 -4.55 -18.26 -10.22
N THR A 72 -4.88 -17.47 -9.19
CA THR A 72 -4.33 -17.71 -7.82
C THR A 72 -5.44 -17.72 -6.76
N GLY A 73 -6.32 -18.72 -6.82
CA GLY A 73 -7.01 -19.18 -5.62
C GLY A 73 -6.02 -20.01 -4.80
N GLY A 74 -5.43 -19.45 -3.75
CA GLY A 74 -4.45 -20.20 -2.98
C GLY A 74 -3.73 -19.43 -1.89
N ARG A 75 -4.34 -19.47 -0.70
CA ARG A 75 -3.72 -19.34 0.63
C ARG A 75 -3.45 -17.91 1.14
N PRO A 76 -4.20 -17.43 2.15
CA PRO A 76 -3.81 -16.23 2.88
C PRO A 76 -2.51 -16.51 3.64
N THR A 77 -1.41 -15.82 3.28
CA THR A 77 -0.21 -15.80 4.11
C THR A 77 -0.44 -14.82 5.25
N HIS A 78 -0.66 -15.41 6.43
CA HIS A 78 -0.75 -14.75 7.72
C HIS A 78 0.35 -13.69 7.91
N LYS A 79 -0.04 -12.43 8.09
CA LYS A 79 0.70 -11.49 8.95
C LYS A 79 -0.29 -10.82 9.89
N PRO A 80 -0.21 -11.15 11.19
CA PRO A 80 -0.24 -10.13 12.21
C PRO A 80 1.02 -10.30 13.08
N LYS A 81 1.90 -9.31 13.03
CA LYS A 81 2.88 -9.05 14.08
C LYS A 81 2.92 -7.56 14.27
N ASP A 82 1.92 -7.11 15.02
CA ASP A 82 1.94 -6.02 16.01
C ASP A 82 0.48 -5.68 16.35
N ALA A 83 -0.10 -6.47 17.23
CA ALA A 83 -1.30 -6.10 17.97
C ALA A 83 -1.15 -6.71 19.35
N SER A 84 -0.52 -5.91 20.20
CA SER A 84 -0.77 -5.77 21.64
C SER A 84 -1.12 -7.04 22.40
N ASP A 85 -0.13 -7.52 23.16
CA ASP A 85 -0.32 -8.20 24.44
C ASP A 85 -1.57 -7.65 25.16
N GLY A 86 -2.43 -8.57 25.56
CA GLY A 86 -3.68 -8.28 26.23
C GLY A 86 -3.46 -7.86 27.67
N GLU A 87 -4.34 -6.99 28.15
CA GLU A 87 -4.79 -7.09 29.53
C GLU A 87 -6.31 -6.92 29.55
N THR A 88 -6.94 -7.98 30.04
CA THR A 88 -8.36 -8.29 30.08
C THR A 88 -9.16 -7.38 30.99
N ALA A 89 -10.42 -7.16 30.61
CA ALA A 89 -11.44 -6.52 31.41
C ALA A 89 -12.09 -7.49 32.44
N GLU A 90 -12.79 -6.85 33.40
CA GLU A 90 -13.98 -7.31 34.15
C GLU A 90 -13.82 -8.06 35.49
N ALA A 91 -14.38 -7.49 36.57
CA ALA A 91 -15.47 -8.13 37.32
C ALA A 91 -16.21 -7.13 38.24
N THR A 92 -17.44 -6.84 37.86
CA THR A 92 -18.54 -6.36 38.70
C THR A 92 -18.85 -7.36 39.83
N SER A 93 -19.18 -6.85 41.02
CA SER A 93 -20.05 -7.50 42.02
C SER A 93 -20.81 -6.43 42.78
#